data_AF-A0A957HZ79-F1
#
_entry.id   AF-A0A957HZ79-F1
#
_cell.length_a   1.000
_cell.length_b   1.000
_cell.length_c   1.000
_cell.angle_alpha   90.00
_cell.angle_beta   90.00
_cell.angle_gamma   90.00
#
_symmetry.space_group_name_H-M   'P 1'
#
loop_
_entity.id
_entity.type
_entity.pdbx_description
1 polymer ?
#
loop_
_entity_poly.entity_id
_entity_poly.type
_entity_poly.pdbx_seq_one_letter_code
_entity_poly.pdbx_strand_id
1 'polypeptide(L)'
;DGRFLAYYDHSTGFPLLSALPLDENGNRAGAAISLGQQGYQPAWSPNSESLVFVVDKGERSFLMAGDPNAWGVAPQTFASNGRLANPSWSAITLPLDIIENWQGIDGNQSDEPLYIEAMAPPPTNTLAAPVQLFQLPVNAPSPYLSDKVDQSFLALRQRVVQETGWDYLGQLDNMFVSLDGQPLPGQPAESWNKAGRAIDVRYQDVLAFDPQVEIVREDIGTETYWRIYLRATAQDGSMGQPLRTLPWDFRARFGNEPRYYNEGGKLKDAIPAGYYVDFTALAADYGWQRVPASDNWRTFFPGIRFWHYENRQGLAWDEAMRE
;
A
#
# COMPACT_ATOMS: atom_id res chain seq x y z
N ASP A 1 21.66 7.30 22.24
CA ASP A 1 22.09 7.15 23.66
C ASP A 1 21.10 6.39 24.55
N GLY A 2 19.98 5.87 24.01
CA GLY A 2 18.98 5.10 24.77
C GLY A 2 17.97 5.97 25.55
N ARG A 3 18.09 7.30 25.52
CA ARG A 3 17.22 8.19 26.31
C ARG A 3 15.91 8.57 25.61
N PHE A 4 15.83 8.36 24.30
CA PHE A 4 14.65 8.71 23.51
C PHE A 4 14.33 7.63 22.47
N LEU A 5 13.05 7.28 22.37
CA LEU A 5 12.49 6.51 21.26
C LEU A 5 11.86 7.50 20.27
N ALA A 6 12.39 7.57 19.04
CA ALA A 6 11.70 8.28 17.97
C ALA A 6 10.61 7.38 17.38
N TYR A 7 9.44 7.97 17.14
CA TYR A 7 8.32 7.30 16.48
C TYR A 7 7.54 8.33 15.66
N TYR A 8 6.60 7.84 14.85
CA TYR A 8 5.66 8.68 14.12
C TYR A 8 4.24 8.23 14.44
N ASP A 9 3.30 9.18 14.42
CA ASP A 9 1.88 8.89 14.54
C ASP A 9 1.07 9.73 13.56
N HIS A 10 -0.17 9.31 13.30
CA HIS A 10 -1.09 9.97 12.38
C HIS A 10 -2.20 10.74 13.12
N SER A 11 -2.04 11.03 14.41
CA SER A 11 -3.11 11.63 15.23
C SER A 11 -3.55 13.00 14.72
N THR A 12 -2.69 13.70 13.97
CA THR A 12 -2.94 15.02 13.38
C THR A 12 -3.37 15.00 11.91
N GLY A 13 -3.68 13.82 11.35
CA GLY A 13 -4.09 13.67 9.94
C GLY A 13 -2.94 13.63 8.93
N PHE A 14 -1.70 13.68 9.40
CA PHE A 14 -0.47 13.46 8.63
C PHE A 14 0.58 12.83 9.57
N PRO A 15 1.57 12.09 9.05
CA PRO A 15 2.57 11.46 9.89
C PRO A 15 3.48 12.51 10.53
N LEU A 16 3.41 12.63 11.86
CA LEU A 16 4.20 13.58 12.65
C LEU A 16 5.23 12.81 13.48
N LEU A 17 6.47 13.30 13.45
CA LEU A 17 7.57 12.74 14.23
C LEU A 17 7.54 13.23 15.68
N SER A 18 7.69 12.29 16.60
CA SER A 18 7.73 12.51 18.04
C SER A 18 8.87 11.72 18.69
N ALA A 19 9.39 12.22 19.81
CA ALA A 19 10.36 11.54 20.66
C ALA A 19 9.76 11.23 22.03
N LEU A 20 9.78 9.97 22.44
CA LEU A 20 9.36 9.52 23.76
C LEU A 20 10.58 9.41 24.69
N PRO A 21 10.62 10.16 25.81
CA PRO A 21 11.68 10.01 26.81
C PRO A 21 11.62 8.63 27.47
N LEU A 22 12.78 8.00 27.62
CA LEU A 22 12.97 6.70 28.26
C LEU A 22 13.84 6.81 29.52
N ASP A 23 13.57 5.97 30.50
CA ASP A 23 14.45 5.77 31.66
C ASP A 23 15.59 4.80 31.34
N GLU A 24 16.47 4.57 32.32
CA GLU A 24 17.61 3.65 32.18
C GLU A 24 17.22 2.20 31.87
N ASN A 25 15.97 1.82 32.17
CA ASN A 25 15.42 0.49 31.90
C ASN A 25 14.63 0.44 30.58
N GLY A 26 14.60 1.54 29.81
CA GLY A 26 13.83 1.66 28.57
C GLY A 26 12.33 1.85 28.76
N ASN A 27 11.86 2.11 29.98
CA ASN A 27 10.45 2.44 30.23
C ASN A 27 10.18 3.91 29.93
N ARG A 28 8.92 4.23 29.64
CA ARG A 28 8.47 5.61 29.43
C ARG A 28 8.75 6.48 30.67
N ALA A 29 9.59 7.49 30.51
CA ALA A 29 9.96 8.44 31.57
C ALA A 29 9.20 9.78 31.50
N GLY A 30 8.42 10.03 30.45
CA GLY A 30 7.72 11.30 30.28
C GLY A 30 6.68 11.33 29.16
N ALA A 31 6.13 12.51 28.92
CA ALA A 31 5.28 12.77 27.77
C ALA A 31 6.10 12.75 26.47
N ALA A 32 5.49 12.35 25.36
CA ALA A 32 6.13 12.45 24.06
C ALA A 32 6.28 13.93 23.66
N ILE A 33 7.39 14.23 23.00
CA ILE A 33 7.75 15.56 22.55
C ILE A 33 7.65 15.57 21.03
N SER A 34 6.88 16.50 20.45
CA SER A 34 6.84 16.66 18.99
C SER A 34 8.16 17.23 18.49
N LEU A 35 8.70 16.62 17.42
CA LEU A 35 9.90 17.09 16.76
C LEU A 35 9.62 18.15 15.68
N GLY A 36 8.34 18.49 15.46
CA GLY A 36 7.93 19.50 14.47
C GLY A 36 8.17 19.09 13.02
N GLN A 37 8.46 17.81 12.76
CA GLN A 37 8.81 17.29 11.44
C GLN A 37 7.75 16.30 10.96
N GLN A 38 7.36 16.43 9.69
CA GLN A 38 6.42 15.51 9.04
C GLN A 38 7.19 14.42 8.31
N GLY A 39 6.74 13.17 8.47
CA GLY A 39 7.37 12.01 7.84
C GLY A 39 7.22 10.76 8.70
N TYR A 40 7.77 9.66 8.20
CA TYR A 40 7.64 8.35 8.83
C TYR A 40 8.99 7.62 8.92
N GLN A 41 8.99 6.54 9.70
CA GLN A 41 10.14 5.67 9.95
C GLN A 41 11.42 6.45 10.36
N PRO A 42 11.36 7.23 11.47
CA PRO A 42 12.53 7.96 11.92
C PRO A 42 13.63 7.03 12.42
N ALA A 43 14.88 7.37 12.12
CA ALA A 43 16.07 6.69 12.64
C ALA A 43 17.07 7.71 13.19
N TRP A 44 17.44 7.53 14.45
CA TRP A 44 18.44 8.37 15.12
C TRP A 44 19.83 8.17 14.53
N SER A 45 20.52 9.27 14.32
CA SER A 45 21.97 9.28 14.06
C SER A 45 22.75 8.70 15.26
N PRO A 46 23.95 8.14 15.04
CA PRO A 46 24.74 7.51 16.10
C PRO A 46 25.14 8.49 17.22
N ASN A 47 25.36 9.76 16.90
CA ASN A 47 25.64 10.83 17.86
C ASN A 47 24.37 11.41 18.52
N SER A 48 23.17 10.98 18.11
CA SER A 48 21.88 11.45 18.65
C SER A 48 21.62 12.95 18.43
N GLU A 49 22.32 13.58 17.50
CA GLU A 49 22.16 15.01 17.15
C GLU A 49 21.22 15.23 15.96
N SER A 50 20.88 14.16 15.23
CA SER A 50 20.01 14.21 14.06
C SER A 50 19.18 12.96 13.91
N LEU A 51 18.11 13.05 13.13
CA LEU A 51 17.29 11.93 12.68
C LEU A 51 17.17 11.95 11.16
N VAL A 52 17.13 10.77 10.54
CA VAL A 52 16.63 10.62 9.17
C VAL A 52 15.22 10.08 9.19
N PHE A 53 14.43 10.44 8.20
CA PHE A 53 13.04 10.02 8.06
C PHE A 53 12.62 10.11 6.59
N VAL A 54 11.55 9.41 6.26
CA VAL A 54 11.01 9.39 4.90
C VAL A 54 9.81 10.32 4.80
N VAL A 55 9.74 11.06 3.69
CA VAL A 55 8.59 11.86 3.29
C VAL A 55 8.17 11.43 1.90
N ASP A 56 6.88 11.17 1.70
CA ASP A 56 6.33 10.89 0.38
C ASP A 56 5.65 12.13 -0.19
N LYS A 57 5.84 12.35 -1.50
CA LYS A 57 5.13 13.37 -2.27
C LYS A 57 4.78 12.80 -3.64
N GLY A 58 3.53 12.34 -3.78
CA GLY A 58 3.11 11.59 -4.97
C GLY A 58 3.89 10.28 -5.08
N GLU A 59 4.44 10.00 -6.26
CA GLU A 59 5.23 8.78 -6.54
C GLU A 59 6.70 8.89 -6.11
N ARG A 60 7.10 10.01 -5.50
CA ARG A 60 8.47 10.25 -5.06
C ARG A 60 8.57 10.15 -3.55
N SER A 61 9.56 9.41 -3.09
CA SER A 61 9.97 9.40 -1.68
C SER A 61 11.26 10.18 -1.50
N PHE A 62 11.35 10.89 -0.39
CA PHE A 62 12.47 11.73 -0.01
C PHE A 62 13.03 11.21 1.32
N LEU A 63 14.33 10.99 1.36
CA LEU A 63 15.04 10.85 2.62
C LEU A 63 15.41 12.26 3.08
N MET A 64 14.94 12.62 4.26
CA MET A 64 15.18 13.90 4.89
C MET A 64 16.03 13.65 6.14
N ALA A 65 16.95 14.57 6.44
CA ALA A 65 17.62 14.62 7.73
C ALA A 65 17.13 15.86 8.49
N GLY A 66 16.95 15.75 9.80
CA GLY A 66 16.53 16.87 10.64
C GLY A 66 17.18 16.84 12.01
N ASP A 67 17.27 18.01 12.63
CA ASP A 67 17.76 18.18 14.00
C ASP A 67 16.55 18.21 14.95
N PRO A 68 16.50 17.35 15.99
CA PRO A 68 15.41 17.35 16.96
C PRO A 68 15.26 18.67 17.73
N ASN A 69 16.32 19.49 17.79
CA ASN A 69 16.34 20.79 18.45
C ASN A 69 16.09 21.96 17.48
N ALA A 70 16.20 21.74 16.16
CA ALA A 70 15.94 22.77 15.16
C ALA A 70 14.59 22.55 14.48
N TRP A 71 13.59 23.32 14.92
CA TRP A 71 12.25 23.23 14.37
C TRP A 71 12.21 23.66 12.89
N GLY A 72 11.63 22.81 12.05
CA GLY A 72 11.30 23.15 10.65
C GLY A 72 12.47 23.18 9.67
N VAL A 73 13.68 22.78 10.07
CA VAL A 73 14.84 22.68 9.17
C VAL A 73 15.16 21.22 8.92
N ALA A 74 14.89 20.77 7.70
CA ALA A 74 15.28 19.43 7.25
C ALA A 74 15.84 19.49 5.82
N PRO A 75 17.16 19.33 5.61
CA PRO A 75 17.71 19.14 4.27
C PRO A 75 17.25 17.81 3.66
N GLN A 76 16.97 17.84 2.35
CA GLN A 76 16.83 16.64 1.54
C GLN A 76 18.21 15.98 1.39
N THR A 77 18.33 14.71 1.77
CA THR A 77 19.56 13.93 1.63
C THR A 77 19.53 13.02 0.42
N PHE A 78 18.35 12.49 0.07
CA PHE A 78 18.17 11.60 -1.09
C PHE A 78 16.74 11.71 -1.61
N ALA A 79 16.54 11.45 -2.91
CA ALA A 79 15.22 11.35 -3.52
C ALA A 79 15.19 10.17 -4.48
N SER A 80 14.10 9.40 -4.42
CA SER A 80 13.85 8.28 -5.32
C SER A 80 12.54 8.46 -6.07
N ASN A 81 12.45 7.82 -7.24
CA ASN A 81 11.16 7.49 -7.86
C ASN A 81 10.81 6.10 -7.34
N GLY A 82 9.75 5.99 -6.54
CA GLY A 82 9.44 4.78 -5.78
C GLY A 82 9.68 4.94 -4.29
N ARG A 83 9.28 3.90 -3.55
CA ARG A 83 9.18 3.93 -2.09
C ARG A 83 10.54 3.83 -1.41
N LEU A 84 10.79 4.73 -0.47
CA LEU A 84 11.86 4.57 0.52
C LEU A 84 11.29 3.97 1.81
N ALA A 85 12.03 3.03 2.40
CA ALA A 85 11.63 2.43 3.65
C ALA A 85 12.84 2.04 4.51
N ASN A 86 12.62 1.98 5.83
CA ASN A 86 13.57 1.51 6.83
C ASN A 86 14.93 2.21 6.76
N PRO A 87 14.98 3.56 6.79
CA PRO A 87 16.25 4.26 6.80
C PRO A 87 17.04 3.89 8.08
N SER A 88 18.36 3.82 7.96
CA SER A 88 19.24 3.50 9.07
C SER A 88 20.56 4.25 8.96
N TRP A 89 21.21 4.47 10.10
CA TRP A 89 22.55 5.03 10.18
C TRP A 89 23.56 3.95 10.54
N SER A 90 24.77 4.06 9.99
CA SER A 90 25.94 3.37 10.49
C SER A 90 26.81 4.31 11.31
N ALA A 91 27.26 3.86 12.49
CA ALA A 91 28.28 4.55 13.29
C ALA A 91 29.69 4.41 12.68
N ILE A 92 29.85 3.46 11.77
CA ILE A 92 31.12 3.14 11.13
C ILE A 92 31.05 3.68 9.71
N THR A 93 32.11 4.39 9.28
CA THR A 93 32.29 4.71 7.87
C THR A 93 32.41 3.40 7.10
N LEU A 94 31.49 3.15 6.17
CA LEU A 94 31.55 1.97 5.32
C LEU A 94 32.89 2.00 4.57
N PRO A 95 33.75 0.97 4.72
CA PRO A 95 35.01 0.97 4.03
C PRO A 95 34.78 0.81 2.51
N LEU A 96 35.70 1.35 1.71
CA LEU A 96 35.54 1.47 0.25
C LEU A 96 35.32 0.11 -0.44
N ASP A 97 35.91 -0.96 0.07
CA ASP A 97 35.76 -2.31 -0.47
C ASP A 97 34.32 -2.83 -0.35
N ILE A 98 33.61 -2.52 0.74
CA ILE A 98 32.18 -2.84 0.88
C ILE A 98 31.35 -2.06 -0.15
N ILE A 99 31.66 -0.77 -0.34
CA ILE A 99 30.96 0.09 -1.31
C ILE A 99 31.18 -0.45 -2.73
N GLU A 100 32.42 -0.77 -3.10
CA GLU A 100 32.77 -1.33 -4.41
C GLU A 100 32.10 -2.70 -4.64
N ASN A 101 32.05 -3.56 -3.62
CA ASN A 101 31.34 -4.84 -3.69
C ASN A 101 29.83 -4.66 -3.91
N TRP A 102 29.19 -3.71 -3.22
CA TRP A 102 27.77 -3.41 -3.42
C TRP A 102 27.49 -2.80 -4.80
N GLN A 103 28.36 -1.91 -5.28
CA GLN A 103 28.28 -1.40 -6.65
C GLN A 103 28.39 -2.50 -7.69
N GLY A 104 29.19 -3.55 -7.42
CA GLY A 104 29.27 -4.74 -8.27
C GLY A 104 28.02 -5.64 -8.20
N ILE A 105 27.26 -5.60 -7.11
CA ILE A 105 25.96 -6.28 -7.01
C ILE A 105 24.91 -5.48 -7.78
N ASP A 106 24.80 -4.17 -7.51
CA ASP A 106 23.84 -3.28 -8.16
C ASP A 106 24.10 -3.17 -9.66
N GLY A 107 25.35 -3.02 -10.08
CA GLY A 107 25.74 -2.88 -11.48
C GLY A 107 25.58 -4.16 -12.33
N ASN A 108 25.38 -5.32 -11.70
CA ASN A 108 25.14 -6.60 -12.37
C ASN A 108 23.66 -7.02 -12.36
N GLN A 109 22.79 -6.30 -11.66
CA GLN A 109 21.35 -6.46 -11.82
C GLN A 109 20.95 -5.67 -13.06
N SER A 110 20.53 -6.34 -14.13
CA SER A 110 19.84 -5.63 -15.20
C SER A 110 18.55 -5.05 -14.65
N ASP A 111 18.22 -3.80 -15.01
CA ASP A 111 16.88 -3.21 -14.84
C ASP A 111 15.87 -3.97 -15.71
N GLU A 112 15.65 -5.25 -15.40
CA GLU A 112 14.61 -6.05 -16.04
C GLU A 112 13.27 -5.55 -15.52
N PRO A 113 12.33 -5.17 -16.40
CA PRO A 113 11.03 -4.72 -15.96
C PRO A 113 10.32 -5.86 -15.20
N LEU A 114 9.53 -5.51 -14.19
CA LEU A 114 8.78 -6.49 -13.39
C LEU A 114 7.82 -7.36 -14.24
N TYR A 115 7.42 -6.85 -15.41
CA TYR A 115 6.60 -7.54 -16.39
C TYR A 115 6.77 -6.90 -17.77
N ILE A 116 6.34 -7.62 -18.82
CA ILE A 116 6.21 -7.11 -20.18
C ILE A 116 4.80 -7.47 -20.66
N GLU A 117 4.05 -6.49 -21.15
CA GLU A 117 2.75 -6.74 -21.78
C GLU A 117 2.98 -7.32 -23.19
N ALA A 118 2.59 -8.57 -23.38
CA ALA A 118 2.73 -9.35 -24.60
C ALA A 118 1.46 -9.25 -25.44
N MET A 119 1.29 -8.12 -26.12
CA MET A 119 0.10 -7.83 -26.92
C MET A 119 -0.15 -8.88 -28.03
N ALA A 120 -1.39 -9.37 -28.10
CA ALA A 120 -1.88 -10.09 -29.25
C ALA A 120 -1.85 -9.21 -30.51
N PRO A 121 -1.64 -9.80 -31.70
CA PRO A 121 -1.75 -9.06 -32.95
C PRO A 121 -3.15 -8.44 -33.08
N PRO A 122 -3.26 -7.19 -33.56
CA PRO A 122 -4.56 -6.55 -33.73
C PRO A 122 -5.43 -7.38 -34.68
N PRO A 123 -6.75 -7.46 -34.40
CA PRO A 123 -7.64 -8.26 -35.23
C PRO A 123 -7.67 -7.74 -36.67
N THR A 124 -7.70 -8.65 -37.63
CA THR A 124 -7.78 -8.30 -39.07
C THR A 124 -9.15 -7.74 -39.46
N ASN A 125 -10.17 -7.93 -38.61
CA ASN A 125 -11.50 -7.37 -38.79
C ASN A 125 -11.55 -5.95 -38.18
N THR A 126 -11.73 -4.93 -39.02
CA THR A 126 -11.80 -3.53 -38.58
C THR A 126 -13.03 -3.18 -37.74
N LEU A 127 -14.00 -4.11 -37.62
CA LEU A 127 -15.16 -3.98 -36.73
C LEU A 127 -14.92 -4.60 -35.34
N ALA A 128 -13.81 -5.32 -35.14
CA ALA A 128 -13.45 -5.84 -33.82
C ALA A 128 -12.83 -4.74 -32.96
N ALA A 129 -12.96 -4.87 -31.63
CA ALA A 129 -12.29 -4.00 -30.69
C ALA A 129 -10.76 -4.01 -30.93
N PRO A 130 -10.07 -2.86 -30.87
CA PRO A 130 -8.65 -2.78 -31.14
C PRO A 130 -7.80 -3.52 -30.09
N VAL A 131 -8.31 -3.69 -28.86
CA VAL A 131 -7.70 -4.47 -27.80
C VAL A 131 -8.62 -5.62 -27.39
N GLN A 132 -8.03 -6.80 -27.16
CA GLN A 132 -8.78 -7.98 -26.76
C GLN A 132 -8.90 -8.08 -25.24
N LEU A 133 -9.95 -8.76 -24.78
CA LEU A 133 -10.08 -9.17 -23.40
C LEU A 133 -9.65 -10.64 -23.28
N PHE A 134 -8.67 -10.92 -22.42
CA PHE A 134 -8.19 -12.27 -22.14
C PHE A 134 -8.81 -12.84 -20.88
N GLN A 135 -9.24 -14.10 -20.97
CA GLN A 135 -9.68 -14.83 -19.80
C GLN A 135 -8.47 -15.27 -18.97
N LEU A 136 -8.50 -14.96 -17.68
CA LEU A 136 -7.41 -15.25 -16.75
C LEU A 136 -7.68 -16.51 -15.92
N PRO A 137 -6.63 -17.23 -15.50
CA PRO A 137 -6.74 -18.47 -14.74
C PRO A 137 -6.98 -18.20 -13.25
N VAL A 138 -8.08 -17.50 -12.93
CA VAL A 138 -8.52 -17.15 -11.57
C VAL A 138 -9.99 -17.51 -11.36
N ASN A 139 -10.41 -17.62 -10.10
CA ASN A 139 -11.81 -17.79 -9.75
C ASN A 139 -12.47 -16.41 -9.54
N ALA A 140 -13.23 -15.94 -10.53
CA ALA A 140 -14.02 -14.72 -10.48
C ALA A 140 -15.25 -14.83 -11.40
N PRO A 141 -16.34 -14.06 -11.18
CA PRO A 141 -17.55 -14.12 -12.03
C PRO A 141 -17.30 -13.84 -13.52
N SER A 142 -16.44 -12.86 -13.82
CA SER A 142 -16.07 -12.45 -15.18
C SER A 142 -14.55 -12.22 -15.23
N PRO A 143 -13.74 -13.29 -15.35
CA PRO A 143 -12.29 -13.23 -15.15
C PRO A 143 -11.58 -12.74 -16.41
N TYR A 144 -11.96 -11.57 -16.91
CA TYR A 144 -11.39 -10.99 -18.13
C TYR A 144 -10.65 -9.69 -17.80
N LEU A 145 -9.47 -9.50 -18.39
CA LEU A 145 -8.76 -8.22 -18.42
C LEU A 145 -8.38 -7.86 -19.85
N SER A 146 -8.19 -6.56 -20.08
CA SER A 146 -7.57 -6.05 -21.31
C SER A 146 -6.17 -6.63 -21.47
N ASP A 147 -5.83 -7.02 -22.70
CA ASP A 147 -4.49 -7.46 -23.13
C ASP A 147 -3.38 -6.41 -22.89
N LYS A 148 -3.77 -5.19 -22.50
CA LYS A 148 -2.85 -4.11 -22.10
C LYS A 148 -2.38 -4.21 -20.64
N VAL A 149 -3.03 -5.03 -19.81
CA VAL A 149 -2.81 -5.08 -18.36
C VAL A 149 -2.83 -6.49 -17.78
N ASP A 150 -3.06 -7.52 -18.58
CA ASP A 150 -3.23 -8.89 -18.08
C ASP A 150 -1.89 -9.50 -17.63
N GLN A 151 -0.75 -9.21 -18.30
CA GLN A 151 0.55 -9.69 -17.82
C GLN A 151 1.00 -8.96 -16.55
N SER A 152 0.72 -7.66 -16.39
CA SER A 152 0.99 -6.99 -15.11
C SER A 152 0.23 -7.65 -13.94
N PHE A 153 -1.03 -8.03 -14.15
CA PHE A 153 -1.82 -8.74 -13.14
C PHE A 153 -1.25 -10.13 -12.82
N LEU A 154 -0.91 -10.92 -13.85
CA LEU A 154 -0.35 -12.25 -13.66
C LEU A 154 0.99 -12.21 -12.91
N ALA A 155 1.85 -11.25 -13.27
CA ALA A 155 3.12 -11.03 -12.59
C ALA A 155 2.92 -10.57 -11.13
N LEU A 156 1.97 -9.66 -10.88
CA LEU A 156 1.59 -9.26 -9.53
C LEU A 156 1.10 -10.46 -8.70
N ARG A 157 0.22 -11.30 -9.24
CA ARG A 157 -0.28 -12.51 -8.57
C ARG A 157 0.87 -13.45 -8.19
N GLN A 158 1.80 -13.69 -9.12
CA GLN A 158 2.97 -14.52 -8.84
C GLN A 158 3.83 -13.91 -7.73
N ARG A 159 4.08 -12.60 -7.76
CA ARG A 159 4.84 -11.91 -6.72
C ARG A 159 4.15 -12.00 -5.36
N VAL A 160 2.83 -11.84 -5.32
CA VAL A 160 2.06 -11.99 -4.07
C VAL A 160 2.23 -13.40 -3.50
N VAL A 161 2.12 -14.45 -4.31
CA VAL A 161 2.34 -15.84 -3.87
C VAL A 161 3.75 -16.02 -3.29
N GLN A 162 4.77 -15.44 -3.92
CA GLN A 162 6.15 -15.53 -3.45
C GLN A 162 6.35 -14.83 -2.10
N GLU A 163 5.75 -13.66 -1.92
CA GLU A 163 5.92 -12.82 -0.72
C GLU A 163 5.08 -13.28 0.46
N THR A 164 3.89 -13.85 0.21
CA THR A 164 2.96 -14.26 1.26
C THR A 164 2.96 -15.77 1.52
N GLY A 165 3.33 -16.58 0.54
CA GLY A 165 3.24 -18.04 0.59
C GLY A 165 1.86 -18.59 0.20
N TRP A 166 0.92 -17.75 -0.24
CA TRP A 166 -0.42 -18.17 -0.64
C TRP A 166 -1.04 -17.27 -1.71
N ASP A 167 -1.98 -17.83 -2.47
CA ASP A 167 -2.56 -17.19 -3.66
C ASP A 167 -3.77 -16.31 -3.33
N TYR A 168 -3.50 -15.06 -2.90
CA TYR A 168 -4.54 -14.09 -2.59
C TYR A 168 -5.36 -13.66 -3.82
N LEU A 169 -4.69 -13.45 -4.96
CA LEU A 169 -5.32 -13.00 -6.21
C LEU A 169 -5.90 -14.15 -7.05
N GLY A 170 -5.80 -15.39 -6.57
CA GLY A 170 -6.41 -16.57 -7.21
C GLY A 170 -7.93 -16.58 -7.13
N GLN A 171 -8.53 -15.83 -6.20
CA GLN A 171 -9.96 -15.63 -6.09
C GLN A 171 -10.31 -14.15 -5.93
N LEU A 172 -11.22 -13.66 -6.76
CA LEU A 172 -11.64 -12.26 -6.80
C LEU A 172 -13.16 -12.16 -6.79
N ASP A 173 -13.69 -11.07 -6.24
CA ASP A 173 -15.13 -10.81 -6.25
C ASP A 173 -15.59 -10.38 -7.65
N ASN A 174 -14.74 -9.68 -8.41
CA ASN A 174 -15.05 -9.21 -9.76
C ASN A 174 -13.79 -8.76 -10.53
N MET A 175 -13.86 -8.73 -11.87
CA MET A 175 -12.81 -8.16 -12.74
C MET A 175 -13.44 -7.40 -13.91
N PHE A 176 -14.24 -8.07 -14.74
CA PHE A 176 -14.90 -7.45 -15.89
C PHE A 176 -16.41 -7.25 -15.69
N VAL A 177 -16.92 -6.10 -16.11
CA VAL A 177 -18.36 -5.79 -16.12
C VAL A 177 -18.76 -5.47 -17.56
N SER A 178 -19.87 -6.06 -18.03
CA SER A 178 -20.39 -5.77 -19.36
C SER A 178 -20.81 -4.30 -19.50
N LEU A 179 -20.88 -3.80 -20.74
CA LEU A 179 -21.22 -2.39 -21.02
C LEU A 179 -22.58 -1.99 -20.44
N ASP A 180 -23.56 -2.87 -20.53
CA ASP A 180 -24.93 -2.75 -19.99
C ASP A 180 -25.03 -3.04 -18.48
N GLY A 181 -23.94 -3.54 -17.88
CA GLY A 181 -23.84 -3.81 -16.46
C GLY A 181 -24.15 -2.57 -15.63
N GLN A 182 -25.06 -2.75 -14.67
CA GLN A 182 -25.49 -1.68 -13.77
C GLN A 182 -24.55 -1.59 -12.57
N PRO A 183 -24.11 -0.37 -12.18
CA PRO A 183 -23.33 -0.21 -10.96
C PRO A 183 -24.18 -0.53 -9.73
N LEU A 184 -23.52 -0.85 -8.62
CA LEU A 184 -24.21 -0.91 -7.33
C LEU A 184 -24.83 0.47 -7.01
N PRO A 185 -25.97 0.53 -6.31
CA PRO A 185 -26.56 1.80 -5.92
C PRO A 185 -25.54 2.72 -5.23
N GLY A 186 -25.35 3.94 -5.71
CA GLY A 186 -24.38 4.89 -5.15
C GLY A 186 -22.94 4.74 -5.64
N GLN A 187 -22.66 3.81 -6.57
CA GLN A 187 -21.40 3.77 -7.31
C GLN A 187 -21.54 4.42 -8.70
N PRO A 188 -20.47 5.02 -9.24
CA PRO A 188 -20.50 5.58 -10.58
C PRO A 188 -20.71 4.49 -11.64
N ALA A 189 -21.41 4.83 -12.73
CA ALA A 189 -21.54 3.94 -13.89
C ALA A 189 -20.21 3.77 -14.65
N GLU A 190 -19.32 4.74 -14.51
CA GLU A 190 -17.96 4.77 -15.07
C GLU A 190 -17.02 3.93 -14.21
N SER A 191 -17.12 2.61 -14.36
CA SER A 191 -16.21 1.67 -13.71
C SER A 191 -15.11 1.22 -14.67
N TRP A 192 -13.88 1.14 -14.18
CA TRP A 192 -12.73 0.59 -14.90
C TRP A 192 -12.84 -0.93 -15.13
N ASN A 193 -13.73 -1.63 -14.41
CA ASN A 193 -14.08 -3.02 -14.72
C ASN A 193 -14.68 -3.14 -16.14
N LYS A 194 -15.37 -2.10 -16.64
CA LYS A 194 -15.94 -2.10 -17.99
C LYS A 194 -14.89 -2.02 -19.10
N ALA A 195 -13.73 -1.43 -18.79
CA ALA A 195 -12.58 -1.39 -19.69
C ALA A 195 -11.66 -2.60 -19.52
N GLY A 196 -12.02 -3.59 -18.68
CA GLY A 196 -11.13 -4.71 -18.36
C GLY A 196 -9.83 -4.28 -17.68
N ARG A 197 -9.85 -3.17 -16.94
CA ARG A 197 -8.67 -2.54 -16.32
C ARG A 197 -8.83 -2.36 -14.81
N ALA A 198 -9.69 -3.18 -14.18
CA ALA A 198 -9.87 -3.20 -12.74
C ALA A 198 -10.01 -4.62 -12.19
N ILE A 199 -9.66 -4.78 -10.92
CA ILE A 199 -9.89 -5.99 -10.13
C ILE A 199 -10.57 -5.62 -8.81
N ASP A 200 -11.43 -6.51 -8.34
CA ASP A 200 -12.07 -6.41 -7.03
C ASP A 200 -11.65 -7.60 -6.18
N VAL A 201 -10.74 -7.37 -5.21
CA VAL A 201 -10.33 -8.42 -4.26
C VAL A 201 -11.44 -8.75 -3.28
N ARG A 202 -11.39 -9.94 -2.66
CA ARG A 202 -12.49 -10.40 -1.81
C ARG A 202 -12.69 -9.51 -0.58
N TYR A 203 -13.84 -8.85 -0.47
CA TYR A 203 -14.11 -8.00 0.69
C TYR A 203 -14.35 -8.82 1.97
N GLN A 204 -14.83 -10.06 1.84
CA GLN A 204 -15.13 -10.95 2.97
C GLN A 204 -13.89 -11.34 3.79
N ASP A 205 -12.69 -11.24 3.21
CA ASP A 205 -11.44 -11.67 3.86
C ASP A 205 -11.07 -10.82 5.08
N VAL A 206 -11.64 -9.61 5.19
CA VAL A 206 -11.41 -8.68 6.30
C VAL A 206 -12.52 -8.77 7.36
N LEU A 207 -13.56 -9.57 7.13
CA LEU A 207 -14.71 -9.71 8.03
C LEU A 207 -14.61 -10.93 8.95
N ALA A 208 -13.55 -11.74 8.85
CA ALA A 208 -13.28 -12.87 9.74
C ALA A 208 -12.81 -12.43 11.14
N PHE A 209 -12.97 -13.30 12.15
CA PHE A 209 -12.58 -12.97 13.55
C PHE A 209 -11.06 -12.86 13.70
N ASP A 210 -10.32 -13.74 13.00
CA ASP A 210 -8.87 -13.69 12.84
C ASP A 210 -8.58 -13.60 11.33
N PRO A 211 -8.64 -12.40 10.74
CA PRO A 211 -8.53 -12.25 9.30
C PRO A 211 -7.07 -12.45 8.85
N GLN A 212 -6.90 -13.12 7.72
CA GLN A 212 -5.60 -13.20 7.02
C GLN A 212 -5.27 -11.89 6.29
N VAL A 213 -6.24 -10.97 6.20
CA VAL A 213 -6.13 -9.70 5.51
C VAL A 213 -6.48 -8.58 6.50
N GLU A 214 -5.52 -7.71 6.76
CA GLU A 214 -5.67 -6.55 7.62
C GLU A 214 -5.75 -5.28 6.78
N ILE A 215 -6.60 -4.34 7.19
CA ILE A 215 -6.79 -3.07 6.47
C ILE A 215 -6.37 -1.92 7.36
N VAL A 216 -5.48 -1.05 6.88
CA VAL A 216 -5.10 0.18 7.57
C VAL A 216 -5.70 1.37 6.84
N ARG A 217 -6.30 2.29 7.61
CA ARG A 217 -6.82 3.55 7.07
C ARG A 217 -5.68 4.55 6.86
N GLU A 218 -5.67 5.19 5.71
CA GLU A 218 -4.76 6.29 5.40
C GLU A 218 -5.59 7.47 4.90
N ASP A 219 -5.59 8.58 5.64
CA ASP A 219 -6.22 9.82 5.16
C ASP A 219 -5.15 10.65 4.45
N ILE A 220 -5.36 10.94 3.16
CA ILE A 220 -4.44 11.70 2.30
C ILE A 220 -5.19 12.91 1.78
N GLY A 221 -4.80 14.10 2.22
CA GLY A 221 -5.56 15.32 1.94
C GLY A 221 -6.97 15.22 2.54
N THR A 222 -8.00 15.32 1.70
CA THR A 222 -9.41 15.18 2.10
C THR A 222 -9.97 13.78 1.85
N GLU A 223 -9.17 12.89 1.26
CA GLU A 223 -9.62 11.57 0.83
C GLU A 223 -9.19 10.49 1.83
N THR A 224 -10.04 9.47 1.99
CA THR A 224 -9.71 8.27 2.76
C THR A 224 -9.29 7.17 1.79
N TYR A 225 -8.09 6.65 1.98
CA TYR A 225 -7.57 5.46 1.32
C TYR A 225 -7.44 4.31 2.32
N TRP A 226 -7.35 3.11 1.76
CA TRP A 226 -7.14 1.88 2.53
C TRP A 226 -5.88 1.18 2.03
N ARG A 227 -5.07 0.71 2.97
CA ARG A 227 -3.89 -0.10 2.70
C ARG A 227 -4.18 -1.53 3.12
N ILE A 228 -3.91 -2.49 2.25
CA ILE A 228 -4.14 -3.92 2.48
C ILE A 228 -2.82 -4.57 2.91
N TYR A 229 -2.89 -5.33 3.99
CA TYR A 229 -1.79 -6.14 4.49
C TYR A 229 -2.18 -7.61 4.54
N LEU A 230 -1.37 -8.47 3.92
CA LEU A 230 -1.60 -9.91 3.84
C LEU A 230 -0.73 -10.62 4.86
N ARG A 231 -1.32 -11.44 5.73
CA ARG A 231 -0.57 -12.26 6.66
C ARG A 231 0.27 -13.27 5.89
N ALA A 232 1.57 -13.33 6.16
CA ALA A 232 2.45 -14.30 5.53
C ALA A 232 2.23 -15.71 6.12
N THR A 233 2.42 -16.76 5.32
CA THR A 233 2.35 -18.15 5.77
C THR A 233 3.46 -18.45 6.77
N ALA A 234 4.69 -18.02 6.48
CA ALA A 234 5.77 -18.05 7.46
C ALA A 234 5.62 -16.87 8.43
N GLN A 235 5.69 -17.16 9.73
CA GLN A 235 5.57 -16.16 10.81
C GLN A 235 6.84 -16.12 11.67
N ASP A 236 7.97 -16.50 11.08
CA ASP A 236 9.30 -16.53 11.69
C ASP A 236 10.16 -15.31 11.31
N GLY A 237 9.61 -14.38 10.51
CA GLY A 237 10.30 -13.18 10.02
C GLY A 237 11.06 -13.37 8.71
N SER A 238 11.00 -14.56 8.10
CA SER A 238 11.52 -14.77 6.74
C SER A 238 10.65 -14.12 5.65
N MET A 239 9.38 -13.84 5.94
CA MET A 239 8.39 -13.27 5.02
C MET A 239 7.62 -12.15 5.71
N GLY A 240 7.43 -11.03 5.02
CA GLY A 240 6.73 -9.86 5.56
C GLY A 240 7.40 -9.21 6.78
N GLN A 241 6.67 -8.32 7.43
CA GLN A 241 7.13 -7.58 8.62
C GLN A 241 5.98 -7.37 9.62
N PRO A 242 6.26 -7.15 10.91
CA PRO A 242 5.22 -6.80 11.86
C PRO A 242 4.51 -5.50 11.48
N LEU A 243 3.19 -5.47 11.70
CA LEU A 243 2.42 -4.25 11.55
C LEU A 243 2.87 -3.21 12.58
N ARG A 244 2.81 -1.93 12.18
CA ARG A 244 3.21 -0.79 13.01
C ARG A 244 2.05 0.17 13.29
N THR A 245 0.90 -0.08 12.67
CA THR A 245 -0.30 0.75 12.74
C THR A 245 -1.49 -0.12 13.09
N LEU A 246 -2.43 0.42 13.86
CA LEU A 246 -3.69 -0.26 14.18
C LEU A 246 -4.54 -0.44 12.91
N PRO A 247 -4.94 -1.68 12.56
CA PRO A 247 -5.90 -1.90 11.50
C PRO A 247 -7.30 -1.37 11.87
N TRP A 248 -8.10 -1.16 10.84
CA TRP A 248 -9.51 -0.81 10.93
C TRP A 248 -10.36 -2.09 10.95
N ASP A 249 -11.20 -2.22 11.96
CA ASP A 249 -12.17 -3.29 12.14
C ASP A 249 -13.53 -2.92 11.54
N PHE A 250 -13.81 -3.43 10.35
CA PHE A 250 -15.12 -3.28 9.70
C PHE A 250 -16.22 -4.11 10.35
N ARG A 251 -15.89 -5.14 11.14
CA ARG A 251 -16.90 -6.02 11.77
C ARG A 251 -17.63 -5.31 12.89
N ALA A 252 -17.01 -4.31 13.51
CA ALA A 252 -17.62 -3.49 14.54
C ALA A 252 -18.93 -2.83 14.08
N ARG A 253 -19.13 -2.67 12.77
CA ARG A 253 -20.38 -2.19 12.16
C ARG A 253 -21.59 -3.10 12.42
N PHE A 254 -21.34 -4.39 12.65
CA PHE A 254 -22.37 -5.40 12.90
C PHE A 254 -22.52 -5.71 14.40
N GLY A 255 -21.83 -4.96 15.27
CA GLY A 255 -21.90 -5.10 16.72
C GLY A 255 -23.10 -4.39 17.35
N ASN A 256 -23.16 -4.41 18.68
CA ASN A 256 -24.26 -3.83 19.44
C ASN A 256 -24.12 -2.32 19.67
N GLU A 257 -22.94 -1.74 19.43
CA GLU A 257 -22.67 -0.32 19.63
C GLU A 257 -23.02 0.50 18.37
N PRO A 258 -24.10 1.30 18.37
CA PRO A 258 -24.55 2.00 17.16
C PRO A 258 -23.55 3.02 16.62
N ARG A 259 -22.64 3.53 17.46
CA ARG A 259 -21.59 4.47 17.03
C ARG A 259 -20.69 3.89 15.94
N TYR A 260 -20.35 2.59 16.01
CA TYR A 260 -19.43 1.98 15.04
C TYR A 260 -20.09 1.75 13.67
N TYR A 261 -21.42 1.66 13.63
CA TYR A 261 -22.15 1.73 12.37
C TYR A 261 -21.98 3.11 11.70
N ASN A 262 -22.16 4.19 12.47
CA ASN A 262 -22.03 5.57 11.98
C ASN A 262 -20.59 5.94 11.61
N GLU A 263 -19.60 5.33 12.26
CA GLU A 263 -18.17 5.55 12.00
C GLU A 263 -17.61 4.65 10.89
N GLY A 264 -18.38 3.66 10.41
CA GLY A 264 -17.93 2.70 9.41
C GLY A 264 -16.95 1.64 9.93
N GLY A 265 -16.93 1.41 11.25
CA GLY A 265 -16.03 0.50 11.95
C GLY A 265 -15.35 1.21 13.13
N LYS A 266 -14.25 0.63 13.61
CA LYS A 266 -13.36 1.24 14.61
C LYS A 266 -11.91 0.85 14.37
N LEU A 267 -10.96 1.51 15.01
CA LEU A 267 -9.63 0.93 15.15
C LEU A 267 -9.69 -0.34 16.00
N LYS A 268 -8.87 -1.34 15.66
CA LYS A 268 -8.65 -2.50 16.53
C LYS A 268 -8.08 -2.06 17.88
N ASP A 269 -8.30 -2.87 18.91
CA ASP A 269 -7.86 -2.56 20.27
C ASP A 269 -6.35 -2.81 20.48
N ALA A 270 -5.72 -3.56 19.57
CA ALA A 270 -4.29 -3.83 19.55
C ALA A 270 -3.80 -4.07 18.11
N ILE A 271 -2.50 -3.86 17.88
CA ILE A 271 -1.84 -4.22 16.63
C ILE A 271 -1.76 -5.75 16.60
N PRO A 272 -2.29 -6.42 15.54
CA PRO A 272 -2.19 -7.86 15.41
C PRO A 272 -0.73 -8.33 15.40
N ALA A 273 -0.45 -9.39 16.16
CA ALA A 273 0.85 -10.03 16.14
C ALA A 273 1.00 -10.88 14.86
N GLY A 274 2.20 -10.87 14.30
CA GLY A 274 2.53 -11.65 13.11
C GLY A 274 3.34 -10.85 12.11
N TYR A 275 3.60 -11.49 10.97
CA TYR A 275 4.31 -10.88 9.85
C TYR A 275 3.38 -10.73 8.66
N TYR A 276 3.40 -9.54 8.07
CA TYR A 276 2.48 -9.12 7.04
C TYR A 276 3.22 -8.49 5.86
N VAL A 277 2.69 -8.73 4.67
CA VAL A 277 3.14 -8.17 3.40
C VAL A 277 2.23 -7.00 3.02
N ASP A 278 2.81 -5.87 2.63
CA ASP A 278 2.08 -4.70 2.14
C ASP A 278 1.62 -4.94 0.69
N PHE A 279 0.40 -5.45 0.52
CA PHE A 279 -0.15 -5.74 -0.80
C PHE A 279 -0.37 -4.48 -1.62
N THR A 280 -0.79 -3.38 -0.99
CA THR A 280 -1.02 -2.13 -1.71
C THR A 280 0.26 -1.60 -2.33
N ALA A 281 1.39 -1.69 -1.62
CA ALA A 281 2.70 -1.34 -2.19
C ALA A 281 3.08 -2.28 -3.34
N LEU A 282 2.95 -3.60 -3.14
CA LEU A 282 3.22 -4.56 -4.22
C LEU A 282 2.34 -4.30 -5.44
N ALA A 283 1.03 -4.06 -5.28
CA ALA A 283 0.13 -3.78 -6.39
C ALA A 283 0.58 -2.54 -7.18
N ALA A 284 0.98 -1.48 -6.47
CA ALA A 284 1.44 -0.24 -7.10
C ALA A 284 2.70 -0.44 -7.95
N ASP A 285 3.64 -1.30 -7.53
CA ASP A 285 4.85 -1.62 -8.30
C ASP A 285 4.51 -2.26 -9.67
N TYR A 286 3.36 -2.93 -9.77
CA TYR A 286 2.86 -3.55 -11.01
C TYR A 286 1.81 -2.68 -11.72
N GLY A 287 1.67 -1.41 -11.34
CA GLY A 287 0.75 -0.45 -11.97
C GLY A 287 -0.71 -0.55 -11.50
N TRP A 288 -1.01 -1.41 -10.52
CA TRP A 288 -2.34 -1.58 -9.94
C TRP A 288 -2.53 -0.63 -8.76
N GLN A 289 -3.31 0.42 -8.98
CA GLN A 289 -3.51 1.49 -8.00
C GLN A 289 -4.83 1.33 -7.27
N ARG A 290 -4.80 1.51 -5.95
CA ARG A 290 -6.02 1.64 -5.15
C ARG A 290 -6.78 2.92 -5.49
N VAL A 291 -8.04 2.97 -5.10
CA VAL A 291 -8.89 4.15 -5.24
C VAL A 291 -9.27 4.75 -3.90
N PRO A 292 -9.63 6.04 -3.83
CA PRO A 292 -10.20 6.62 -2.63
C PRO A 292 -11.57 6.01 -2.33
N ALA A 293 -11.88 5.90 -1.04
CA ALA A 293 -13.22 5.64 -0.55
C ALA A 293 -14.17 6.78 -0.97
N SER A 294 -15.45 6.45 -1.16
CA SER A 294 -16.49 7.46 -1.38
C SER A 294 -16.72 8.28 -0.11
N ASP A 295 -17.15 9.54 -0.24
CA ASP A 295 -17.41 10.44 0.91
C ASP A 295 -18.36 9.85 1.98
N ASN A 296 -19.25 8.96 1.56
CA ASN A 296 -20.25 8.29 2.41
C ASN A 296 -19.82 6.90 2.92
N TRP A 297 -18.55 6.50 2.78
CA TRP A 297 -18.06 5.14 3.10
C TRP A 297 -18.43 4.65 4.51
N ARG A 298 -18.55 5.58 5.46
CA ARG A 298 -18.89 5.30 6.86
C ARG A 298 -20.25 4.62 6.97
N THR A 299 -21.26 5.18 6.31
CA THR A 299 -22.64 4.69 6.36
C THR A 299 -22.98 3.77 5.20
N PHE A 300 -22.21 3.82 4.11
CA PHE A 300 -22.43 3.02 2.90
C PHE A 300 -21.27 2.05 2.66
N PHE A 301 -21.48 0.76 2.95
CA PHE A 301 -20.41 -0.26 2.88
C PHE A 301 -19.70 -0.32 1.53
N PRO A 302 -20.39 -0.36 0.37
CA PRO A 302 -19.73 -0.34 -0.94
C PRO A 302 -18.91 0.93 -1.23
N GLY A 303 -19.09 2.00 -0.45
CA GLY A 303 -18.29 3.20 -0.51
C GLY A 303 -16.89 3.05 0.11
N ILE A 304 -16.60 1.97 0.85
CA ILE A 304 -15.27 1.73 1.42
C ILE A 304 -14.23 1.52 0.31
N ARG A 305 -14.55 0.72 -0.72
CA ARG A 305 -13.74 0.51 -1.93
C ARG A 305 -12.30 0.03 -1.72
N PHE A 306 -11.92 -0.46 -0.53
CA PHE A 306 -10.57 -1.00 -0.31
C PHE A 306 -10.22 -2.14 -1.28
N TRP A 307 -11.24 -2.85 -1.76
CA TRP A 307 -11.08 -3.99 -2.65
C TRP A 307 -10.80 -3.62 -4.11
N HIS A 308 -11.04 -2.37 -4.51
CA HIS A 308 -11.01 -1.96 -5.91
C HIS A 308 -9.64 -1.42 -6.31
N TYR A 309 -9.00 -2.07 -7.26
CA TYR A 309 -7.73 -1.65 -7.84
C TYR A 309 -7.86 -1.48 -9.35
N GLU A 310 -7.21 -0.45 -9.89
CA GLU A 310 -7.30 -0.05 -11.29
C GLU A 310 -5.91 0.08 -11.90
N ASN A 311 -5.75 -0.37 -13.15
CA ASN A 311 -4.53 -0.15 -13.94
C ASN A 311 -4.82 0.77 -15.13
N ARG A 312 -4.67 2.08 -14.88
CA ARG A 312 -5.09 3.13 -15.81
C ARG A 312 -4.07 3.44 -16.91
N GLN A 313 -2.79 3.17 -16.68
CA GLN A 313 -1.67 3.55 -17.58
C GLN A 313 -1.74 5.01 -18.08
N GLY A 314 -2.24 5.93 -17.25
CA GLY A 314 -2.38 7.34 -17.58
C GLY A 314 -3.58 7.72 -18.45
N LEU A 315 -4.45 6.77 -18.79
CA LEU A 315 -5.65 7.00 -19.61
C LEU A 315 -6.78 7.67 -18.80
N ALA A 316 -7.60 8.46 -19.48
CA ALA A 316 -8.95 8.78 -19.04
C ALA A 316 -9.88 7.57 -19.24
N TRP A 317 -10.99 7.53 -18.51
CA TRP A 317 -11.92 6.40 -18.58
C TRP A 317 -12.51 6.21 -19.99
N ASP A 318 -12.88 7.29 -20.68
CA ASP A 318 -13.45 7.21 -22.03
C ASP A 318 -12.43 6.78 -23.09
N GLU A 319 -11.14 7.07 -22.87
CA GLU A 319 -10.04 6.57 -23.70
C GLU A 319 -9.87 5.06 -23.51
N ALA A 320 -9.86 4.59 -22.26
CA ALA A 320 -9.78 3.17 -21.94
C ALA A 320 -10.99 2.38 -22.47
N MET A 321 -12.18 2.99 -22.53
CA MET A 321 -13.38 2.37 -23.09
C MET A 321 -13.39 2.27 -24.62
N ARG A 322 -12.48 2.97 -25.32
CA ARG A 322 -12.33 2.90 -26.79
C ARG A 322 -11.30 1.87 -27.22
N GLU A 323 -10.53 1.31 -26.28
CA GLU A 323 -9.70 0.13 -26.49
C GLU A 323 -10.56 -1.12 -26.77
#